data_AF-A0A7L2FX73-F1
#
_entry.id   AF-A0A7L2FX73-F1
#
_cell.length_a   1.000
_cell.length_b   1.000
_cell.length_c   1.000
_cell.angle_alpha   90.00
_cell.angle_beta   90.00
_cell.angle_gamma   90.00
#
_symmetry.space_group_name_H-M   'P 1'
#
loop_
_entity.id
_entity.type
_entity.pdbx_description
1 polymer ?
#
loop_
_entity_poly.entity_id
_entity_poly.type
_entity_poly.pdbx_seq_one_letter_code
_entity_poly.pdbx_strand_id
1 'polypeptide(L)'
;IISEVLNEVEKRSFTAQDPDDANFFNTAMQVCCDLKDIKLAYQLNRALEKGDNWKFLDVDRSNSYWSKFFSLLCMMEQIEVVLKWYKEASSSLFYPSPKNILDLLQALDAANQLEVIPSVW
;
A
#
# COMPACT_ATOMS: atom_id res chain seq x y z
N ILE A 1 -16.82 -11.12 -3.11
CA ILE A 1 -16.17 -10.93 -4.44
C ILE A 1 -14.67 -10.63 -4.32
N ILE A 2 -14.19 -9.43 -3.97
CA ILE A 2 -12.72 -9.15 -3.99
C ILE A 2 -11.92 -10.05 -3.03
N SER A 3 -12.46 -10.35 -1.85
CA SER A 3 -11.86 -11.28 -0.88
C SER A 3 -11.70 -12.70 -1.43
N GLU A 4 -12.70 -13.21 -2.15
CA GLU A 4 -12.65 -14.52 -2.80
C GLU A 4 -11.60 -14.55 -3.92
N VAL A 5 -11.51 -13.46 -4.70
CA VAL A 5 -10.48 -13.32 -5.75
C VAL A 5 -9.09 -13.33 -5.13
N LEU A 6 -8.84 -12.54 -4.08
CA LEU A 6 -7.51 -12.50 -3.43
C LEU A 6 -7.12 -13.83 -2.79
N ASN A 7 -8.08 -14.59 -2.26
CA ASN A 7 -7.83 -15.95 -1.75
C ASN A 7 -7.30 -16.90 -2.83
N GLU A 8 -7.72 -16.75 -4.09
CA GLU A 8 -7.20 -17.54 -5.20
C GLU A 8 -5.90 -16.97 -5.77
N VAL A 9 -5.77 -15.65 -5.83
CA VAL A 9 -4.57 -14.96 -6.34
C VAL A 9 -3.36 -15.19 -5.42
N GLU A 10 -3.53 -15.12 -4.11
CA GLU A 10 -2.46 -15.33 -3.12
C GLU A 10 -1.85 -16.74 -3.19
N LYS A 11 -2.58 -17.73 -3.75
CA LYS A 11 -2.10 -19.11 -3.90
C LYS A 11 -1.17 -19.29 -5.11
N ARG A 12 -1.11 -18.34 -6.04
CA ARG A 12 -0.47 -18.52 -7.36
C ARG A 12 0.60 -17.46 -7.63
N SER A 13 1.46 -17.76 -8.60
CA SER A 13 2.28 -16.76 -9.28
C SER A 13 1.86 -16.71 -10.74
N PHE A 14 1.90 -15.53 -11.34
CA PHE A 14 1.34 -15.25 -12.64
C PHE A 14 2.42 -14.80 -13.62
N THR A 15 2.19 -15.07 -14.90
CA THR A 15 2.92 -14.49 -16.01
C THR A 15 1.96 -13.59 -16.78
N ALA A 16 2.38 -12.38 -17.14
CA ALA A 16 1.54 -11.46 -17.88
C ALA A 16 1.11 -12.08 -19.22
N GLN A 17 -0.19 -12.08 -19.49
CA GLN A 17 -0.79 -12.60 -20.72
C GLN A 17 -1.44 -11.47 -21.54
N ASP A 18 -1.96 -10.45 -20.86
CA ASP A 18 -2.61 -9.29 -21.45
C ASP A 18 -1.96 -7.98 -20.96
N PRO A 19 -1.83 -6.93 -21.80
CA PRO A 19 -1.32 -5.63 -21.36
C PRO A 19 -2.07 -5.03 -20.15
N ASP A 20 -3.35 -5.33 -19.99
CA ASP A 20 -4.18 -4.84 -18.89
C ASP A 20 -3.96 -5.59 -17.58
N ASP A 21 -3.26 -6.74 -17.58
CA ASP A 21 -2.96 -7.48 -16.35
C ASP A 21 -2.16 -6.64 -15.35
N ALA A 22 -1.33 -5.71 -15.85
CA ALA A 22 -0.56 -4.77 -15.03
C ALA A 22 -1.43 -3.79 -14.22
N ASN A 23 -2.71 -3.64 -14.58
CA ASN A 23 -3.65 -2.78 -13.84
C ASN A 23 -4.22 -3.47 -12.59
N PHE A 24 -4.15 -4.80 -12.50
CA PHE A 24 -4.80 -5.58 -11.44
C PHE A 24 -4.44 -5.09 -10.03
N PHE A 25 -3.15 -5.03 -9.70
CA PHE A 25 -2.70 -4.68 -8.34
C PHE A 25 -3.09 -3.25 -7.95
N ASN A 26 -2.98 -2.30 -8.88
CA ASN A 26 -3.37 -0.91 -8.60
C ASN A 26 -4.88 -0.76 -8.37
N THR A 27 -5.70 -1.40 -9.21
CA THR A 27 -7.15 -1.37 -9.06
C THR A 27 -7.60 -2.11 -7.80
N ALA A 28 -7.00 -3.26 -7.50
CA ALA A 28 -7.29 -4.01 -6.28
C ALA A 28 -6.92 -3.21 -5.02
N MET A 29 -5.79 -2.50 -5.02
CA MET A 29 -5.41 -1.64 -3.89
C MET A 29 -6.39 -0.47 -3.73
N GLN A 30 -6.85 0.14 -4.83
CA GLN A 30 -7.90 1.16 -4.78
C GLN A 30 -9.18 0.62 -4.13
N VAL A 31 -9.61 -0.60 -4.50
CA VAL A 31 -10.77 -1.25 -3.86
C VAL A 31 -10.53 -1.46 -2.35
N CYS A 32 -9.31 -1.83 -1.94
CA CYS A 32 -8.98 -1.95 -0.50
C CYS A 32 -9.10 -0.60 0.22
N CYS A 33 -8.67 0.50 -0.42
CA CYS A 33 -8.83 1.85 0.12
C CYS A 33 -10.31 2.25 0.23
N ASP A 34 -11.11 1.98 -0.79
CA ASP A 34 -12.54 2.33 -0.83
C ASP A 34 -13.32 1.57 0.25
N LEU A 35 -12.96 0.30 0.48
CA LEU A 35 -13.52 -0.54 1.54
C LEU A 35 -12.94 -0.24 2.93
N LYS A 36 -11.85 0.53 3.01
CA LYS A 36 -11.06 0.76 4.23
C LYS A 36 -10.67 -0.54 4.91
N ASP A 37 -10.31 -1.57 4.14
CA ASP A 37 -9.95 -2.88 4.66
C ASP A 37 -8.45 -3.12 4.55
N ILE A 38 -7.74 -2.85 5.65
CA ILE A 38 -6.29 -3.03 5.71
C ILE A 38 -5.88 -4.50 5.63
N LYS A 39 -6.73 -5.45 6.06
CA LYS A 39 -6.40 -6.88 6.01
C LYS A 39 -6.36 -7.37 4.56
N LEU A 40 -7.29 -6.90 3.72
CA LEU A 40 -7.27 -7.18 2.28
C LEU A 40 -6.05 -6.53 1.62
N ALA A 41 -5.66 -5.33 2.02
CA ALA A 41 -4.47 -4.68 1.49
C ALA A 41 -3.18 -5.44 1.81
N TYR A 42 -3.02 -5.94 3.05
CA TYR A 42 -1.91 -6.83 3.40
C TYR A 42 -1.95 -8.15 2.61
N GLN A 43 -3.13 -8.72 2.38
CA GLN A 43 -3.27 -9.92 1.55
C GLN A 43 -2.82 -9.67 0.11
N LEU A 44 -3.21 -8.53 -0.45
CA LEU A 44 -2.79 -8.11 -1.79
C LEU A 44 -1.27 -7.91 -1.89
N ASN A 45 -0.64 -7.31 -0.86
CA ASN A 45 0.82 -7.18 -0.79
C ASN A 45 1.51 -8.56 -0.79
N ARG A 46 1.02 -9.52 0.01
CA ARG A 46 1.58 -10.89 0.00
C ARG A 46 1.43 -11.57 -1.36
N ALA A 47 0.32 -11.33 -2.05
CA ALA A 47 0.12 -11.82 -3.41
C ALA A 47 1.09 -11.16 -4.40
N LEU A 48 1.38 -9.87 -4.26
CA LEU A 48 2.35 -9.14 -5.09
C LEU A 48 3.80 -9.63 -4.87
N GLU A 49 4.17 -9.94 -3.63
CA GLU A 49 5.50 -10.45 -3.27
C GLU A 49 5.73 -11.91 -3.69
N LYS A 50 4.69 -12.62 -4.12
CA LYS A 50 4.77 -14.03 -4.46
C LYS A 50 5.39 -14.26 -5.84
N GLY A 51 6.56 -14.89 -5.84
CA GLY A 51 7.26 -15.26 -7.08
C GLY A 51 7.62 -14.00 -7.88
N ASP A 52 7.19 -13.96 -9.13
CA ASP A 52 7.48 -12.87 -10.06
C ASP A 52 6.33 -11.84 -10.18
N ASN A 53 5.34 -11.88 -9.29
CA ASN A 53 4.16 -11.01 -9.37
C ASN A 53 4.49 -9.51 -9.20
N TRP A 54 5.63 -9.17 -8.59
CA TRP A 54 6.11 -7.80 -8.49
C TRP A 54 6.34 -7.15 -9.88
N LYS A 55 6.58 -7.96 -10.93
CA LYS A 55 6.77 -7.49 -12.31
C LYS A 55 5.52 -6.87 -12.95
N PHE A 56 4.35 -7.06 -12.35
CA PHE A 56 3.10 -6.43 -12.79
C PHE A 56 3.04 -4.94 -12.41
N LEU A 57 3.96 -4.45 -11.56
CA LEU A 57 4.12 -3.03 -11.25
C LEU A 57 5.38 -2.50 -11.95
N ASP A 58 5.19 -1.68 -12.99
CA ASP A 58 6.24 -0.79 -13.46
C ASP A 58 6.53 0.32 -12.43
N VAL A 59 7.54 1.14 -12.69
CA VAL A 59 8.00 2.17 -11.74
C VAL A 59 6.88 3.15 -11.36
N ASP A 60 6.10 3.62 -12.34
CA ASP A 60 5.02 4.59 -12.12
C ASP A 60 3.84 3.95 -11.37
N ARG A 61 3.46 2.73 -11.77
CA ARG A 61 2.41 1.94 -11.12
C ARG A 61 2.80 1.54 -9.70
N SER A 62 4.08 1.27 -9.44
CA SER A 62 4.60 0.93 -8.12
C SER A 62 4.40 2.10 -7.15
N ASN A 63 4.79 3.32 -7.54
CA ASN A 63 4.61 4.49 -6.69
C ASN A 63 3.12 4.74 -6.38
N SER A 64 2.25 4.60 -7.39
CA SER A 64 0.80 4.75 -7.25
C SER A 64 0.19 3.68 -6.33
N TYR A 65 0.67 2.44 -6.38
CA TYR A 65 0.22 1.34 -5.55
C TYR A 65 0.59 1.57 -4.07
N TRP A 66 1.87 1.82 -3.81
CA TRP A 66 2.38 2.01 -2.46
C TRP A 66 1.89 3.30 -1.82
N SER A 67 1.67 4.37 -2.61
CA SER A 67 1.05 5.61 -2.13
C SER A 67 -0.37 5.36 -1.60
N LYS A 68 -1.19 4.55 -2.30
CA LYS A 68 -2.54 4.16 -1.82
C LYS A 68 -2.47 3.30 -0.57
N PHE A 69 -1.58 2.31 -0.56
CA PHE A 69 -1.38 1.45 0.60
C PHE A 69 -0.99 2.27 1.83
N PHE A 70 -0.05 3.21 1.68
CA PHE A 70 0.39 4.07 2.77
C PHE A 70 -0.72 4.98 3.30
N SER A 71 -1.52 5.59 2.42
CA SER A 71 -2.71 6.35 2.85
C SER A 71 -3.68 5.49 3.66
N LEU A 72 -3.86 4.22 3.28
CA LEU A 72 -4.70 3.28 4.02
C LEU A 72 -4.09 2.89 5.38
N LEU A 73 -2.76 2.72 5.46
CA LEU A 73 -2.05 2.51 6.72
C LEU A 73 -2.29 3.69 7.69
N CYS A 74 -2.09 4.92 7.23
CA CYS A 74 -2.34 6.12 8.05
C CYS A 74 -3.77 6.18 8.58
N MET A 75 -4.75 5.64 7.85
CA MET A 75 -6.16 5.65 8.24
C MET A 75 -6.53 4.53 9.22
N MET A 76 -5.91 3.35 9.10
CA MET A 76 -6.42 2.12 9.72
C MET A 76 -5.48 1.46 10.73
N GLU A 77 -4.17 1.76 10.70
CA GLU A 77 -3.18 1.15 11.58
C GLU A 77 -2.82 2.03 12.78
N GLN A 78 -2.17 1.42 13.78
CA GLN A 78 -1.56 2.15 14.88
C GLN A 78 -0.39 3.00 14.36
N ILE A 79 -0.24 4.21 14.92
CA ILE A 79 0.75 5.18 14.45
C ILE A 79 2.19 4.64 14.50
N GLU A 80 2.50 3.78 15.46
CA GLU A 80 3.81 3.13 15.57
C GLU A 80 4.10 2.21 14.36
N VAL A 81 3.07 1.52 13.85
CA VAL A 81 3.16 0.67 12.66
C VAL A 81 3.36 1.54 11.42
N VAL A 82 2.59 2.62 11.30
CA VAL A 82 2.68 3.58 10.19
C VAL A 82 4.09 4.20 10.12
N LEU A 83 4.62 4.68 11.24
CA LEU A 83 5.94 5.31 11.31
C LEU A 83 7.07 4.31 11.02
N LYS A 84 6.95 3.08 11.52
CA LYS A 84 7.91 2.01 11.20
C LYS A 84 7.94 1.75 9.70
N TRP A 85 6.76 1.56 9.10
CA TRP A 85 6.64 1.30 7.67
C TRP A 85 7.14 2.48 6.83
N TYR A 86 6.81 3.72 7.20
CA TYR A 86 7.28 4.93 6.52
C TYR A 86 8.82 5.00 6.47
N LYS A 87 9.50 4.74 7.59
CA LYS A 87 10.97 4.75 7.65
C LYS A 87 11.61 3.67 6.78
N GLU A 88 11.01 2.48 6.71
CA GLU A 88 11.52 1.36 5.92
C GLU A 88 11.22 1.53 4.41
N ALA A 89 10.06 2.09 4.05
CA ALA A 89 9.57 2.12 2.67
C ALA A 89 9.90 3.41 1.90
N SER A 90 9.98 4.57 2.55
CA SER A 90 10.12 5.90 1.91
C SER A 90 11.42 6.09 1.11
N SER A 91 12.44 5.28 1.36
CA SER A 91 13.74 5.36 0.65
C SER A 91 13.86 4.37 -0.51
N SER A 92 12.97 3.37 -0.60
CA SER A 92 13.17 2.21 -1.47
C SER A 92 11.95 1.79 -2.29
N LEU A 93 10.73 1.97 -1.78
CA LEU A 93 9.50 1.46 -2.41
C LEU A 93 8.65 2.55 -3.06
N PHE A 94 8.62 3.76 -2.49
CA PHE A 94 7.82 4.86 -3.04
C PHE A 94 8.30 6.22 -2.53
N TYR A 95 7.95 7.26 -3.29
CA TYR A 95 8.13 8.65 -2.91
C TYR A 95 6.79 9.19 -2.39
N PRO A 96 6.71 9.61 -1.11
CA PRO A 96 5.49 10.16 -0.54
C PRO A 96 4.99 11.37 -1.33
N SER A 97 3.73 11.31 -1.77
CA SER A 97 3.05 12.48 -2.34
C SER A 97 2.66 13.48 -1.25
N PRO A 98 2.33 14.75 -1.59
CA PRO A 98 1.80 15.71 -0.62
C PRO A 98 0.57 15.19 0.15
N LYS A 99 -0.27 14.39 -0.51
CA LYS A 99 -1.40 13.72 0.14
C LYS A 99 -0.93 12.72 1.20
N ASN A 100 0.09 11.91 0.90
CA ASN A 100 0.63 10.95 1.86
C ASN A 100 1.19 11.64 3.10
N ILE A 101 1.88 12.77 2.92
CA ILE A 101 2.37 13.57 4.03
C ILE A 101 1.20 14.12 4.86
N LEU A 102 0.14 14.62 4.22
CA LEU A 102 -1.07 15.07 4.92
C LEU A 102 -1.73 13.93 5.72
N ASP A 103 -1.89 12.75 5.11
CA ASP A 103 -2.49 11.58 5.78
C ASP A 103 -1.66 11.16 7.02
N LEU A 104 -0.32 11.19 6.91
CA LEU A 104 0.57 10.92 8.04
C LEU A 104 0.45 11.96 9.16
N LEU A 105 0.41 13.25 8.81
CA LEU A 105 0.25 14.33 9.79
C LEU A 105 -1.09 14.23 10.53
N GLN A 106 -2.16 13.88 9.82
CA GLN A 106 -3.47 13.64 10.43
C GLN A 106 -3.47 12.43 11.37
N ALA A 107 -2.76 11.36 10.99
CA ALA A 107 -2.61 10.19 11.86
C ALA A 107 -1.81 10.52 13.15
N LEU A 108 -0.75 11.33 13.04
CA LEU A 108 0.04 11.80 14.19
C LEU A 108 -0.79 12.68 15.13
N ASP A 109 -1.58 13.60 14.59
CA ASP A 109 -2.47 14.47 15.36
C ASP A 109 -3.55 13.65 16.09
N ALA A 110 -4.19 12.70 15.39
CA ALA A 110 -5.18 11.80 15.99
C ALA A 110 -4.59 10.92 17.10
N ALA A 111 -3.31 10.55 17.01
CA ALA A 111 -2.59 9.80 18.03
C ALA A 111 -1.97 10.67 19.13
N ASN A 112 -2.08 12.02 19.04
CA ASN A 112 -1.43 12.98 19.94
C ASN A 112 0.09 12.76 20.05
N GLN A 113 0.75 12.44 18.92
CA GLN A 113 2.21 12.21 18.81
C GLN A 113 2.90 13.29 17.93
N LEU A 114 2.48 14.55 18.06
CA LEU A 114 2.99 15.65 17.25
C LEU A 114 4.50 15.93 17.44
N GLU A 115 5.06 15.51 18.58
CA GLU A 115 6.49 15.60 18.88
C GLU A 115 7.38 14.81 17.91
N VAL A 116 6.80 13.84 17.18
CA VAL A 116 7.52 12.98 16.22
C VAL A 116 7.69 13.65 14.84
N ILE A 117 6.96 14.73 14.56
CA ILE A 117 6.97 15.44 13.26
C ILE A 117 8.40 15.78 12.78
N PRO A 118 9.35 16.25 13.62
CA PRO A 118 10.70 16.55 13.16
C PRO A 118 11.46 15.35 12.57
N SER A 119 11.06 14.11 12.90
CA SER A 119 11.68 12.88 12.39
C SER A 119 11.06 12.35 11.09
N VAL A 120 10.00 13.01 10.61
CA VAL A 120 9.34 12.71 9.32
C VAL A 120 10.11 13.35 8.15
N TRP A 121 10.87 14.41 8.43
CA TRP A 121 11.75 15.16 7.52
C TRP A 121 13.20 14.68 7.62
#